data_AF-X1CEG2-F1
#
_entry.id   AF-X1CEG2-F1
#
_cell.length_a   1.000
_cell.length_b   1.000
_cell.length_c   1.000
_cell.angle_alpha   90.00
_cell.angle_beta   90.00
_cell.angle_gamma   90.00
#
_symmetry.space_group_name_H-M   'P 1'
#
loop_
_entity.id
_entity.type
_entity.pdbx_description
1 polymer ?
#
loop_
_entity_poly.entity_id
_entity_poly.type
_entity_poly.pdbx_seq_one_letter_code
_entity_poly.pdbx_strand_id
1 'polypeptide(L)'
;TPVTPEEVSDFLIQEDFEVVSGPRMIQVDNYKEAVKLALDNVVSPENEKIFYVDFDRLIHWINAYPNELTNTLKENSDVDYLHIGRTKRAFNSHPLTQKETEIMVNEIGSKILGFSETKDIISVSFLFTKDLGEKILKIRNSTKTGFYGLLIIINLYHSRSRNYFKILLN
;
A
#
# COMPACT_ATOMS: atom_id res chain seq x y z
N THR A 1 -1.86 -5.59 14.31
CA THR A 1 -3.24 -5.74 13.85
C THR A 1 -3.97 -6.65 14.82
N PRO A 2 -5.23 -6.34 15.21
CA PRO A 2 -6.09 -7.32 15.85
C PRO A 2 -6.20 -8.57 14.96
N VAL A 3 -6.50 -9.72 15.57
CA VAL A 3 -6.73 -10.97 14.84
C VAL A 3 -7.95 -10.78 13.95
N THR A 4 -7.85 -11.14 12.67
CA THR A 4 -9.02 -11.16 11.77
C THR A 4 -9.93 -12.29 12.25
N PRO A 5 -11.21 -12.03 12.54
CA PRO A 5 -12.15 -13.08 12.95
C PRO A 5 -12.24 -14.18 11.89
N GLU A 6 -12.33 -15.44 12.32
CA GLU A 6 -12.41 -16.60 11.43
C GLU A 6 -13.62 -16.50 10.48
N GLU A 7 -14.76 -16.00 10.98
CA GLU A 7 -15.97 -15.73 10.20
C GLU A 7 -15.72 -14.81 8.99
N VAL A 8 -14.81 -13.84 9.12
CA VAL A 8 -14.46 -12.92 8.02
C VAL A 8 -13.60 -13.65 6.99
N SER A 9 -12.62 -14.44 7.43
CA SER A 9 -11.79 -15.24 6.54
C SER A 9 -12.61 -16.27 5.75
N ASP A 10 -13.53 -16.96 6.43
CA ASP A 10 -14.41 -17.96 5.80
C ASP A 10 -15.32 -17.32 4.76
N PHE A 11 -15.90 -16.17 5.08
CA PHE A 11 -16.70 -15.40 4.12
C PHE A 11 -15.88 -15.00 2.89
N LEU A 12 -14.66 -14.51 3.07
CA LEU A 12 -13.80 -14.11 1.94
C LEU A 12 -13.45 -15.30 1.04
N ILE A 13 -13.14 -16.47 1.62
CA ILE A 13 -12.89 -17.70 0.86
C ILE A 13 -14.13 -18.13 0.07
N GLN A 14 -15.33 -18.00 0.65
CA GLN A 14 -16.60 -18.29 -0.04
C GLN A 14 -16.85 -17.37 -1.23
N GLU A 15 -16.33 -16.13 -1.18
CA GLU A 15 -16.39 -15.14 -2.25
C GLU A 15 -15.16 -15.20 -3.19
N ASP A 16 -14.49 -16.36 -3.26
CA ASP A 16 -13.34 -16.65 -4.13
C ASP A 16 -12.10 -15.75 -3.89
N PHE A 17 -11.95 -15.17 -2.70
CA PHE A 17 -10.71 -14.48 -2.34
C PHE A 17 -9.62 -15.47 -1.93
N GLU A 18 -8.39 -15.21 -2.41
CA GLU A 18 -7.19 -15.85 -1.89
C GLU A 18 -6.87 -15.31 -0.49
N VAL A 19 -7.12 -16.11 0.54
CA VAL A 19 -6.88 -15.74 1.95
C VAL A 19 -5.71 -16.56 2.51
N VAL A 20 -4.67 -15.86 2.97
CA VAL A 20 -3.53 -16.49 3.67
C VAL A 20 -3.54 -16.11 5.13
N SER A 21 -3.65 -17.12 5.99
CA SER A 21 -3.48 -17.00 7.43
C SER A 21 -2.19 -17.66 7.86
N GLY A 22 -1.39 -16.96 8.67
CA GLY A 22 -0.16 -17.50 9.26
C GLY A 22 -0.24 -17.59 10.78
N PRO A 23 0.71 -18.29 11.43
CA PRO A 23 0.95 -18.09 12.87
C PRO A 23 1.20 -16.61 13.15
N ARG A 24 1.23 -16.15 14.42
CA ARG A 24 1.65 -14.77 14.73
C ARG A 24 3.08 -14.52 14.22
N MET A 25 3.21 -14.15 12.96
CA MET A 25 4.47 -13.78 12.34
C MET A 25 4.80 -12.34 12.72
N ILE A 26 6.07 -11.98 12.57
CA ILE A 26 6.48 -10.58 12.67
C ILE A 26 5.76 -9.85 11.52
N GLN A 27 5.18 -8.67 11.78
CA GLN A 27 4.36 -7.93 10.78
C GLN A 27 5.06 -7.76 9.41
N VAL A 28 6.39 -7.64 9.41
CA VAL A 28 7.24 -7.58 8.21
C VAL A 28 7.02 -8.78 7.29
N ASP A 29 6.90 -9.98 7.86
CA ASP A 29 6.75 -11.22 7.10
C ASP A 29 5.36 -11.30 6.45
N ASN A 30 4.32 -10.81 7.14
CA ASN A 30 2.97 -10.74 6.58
C ASN A 30 2.91 -9.86 5.32
N TYR A 31 3.62 -8.73 5.32
CA TYR A 31 3.61 -7.84 4.16
C TYR A 31 4.33 -8.42 2.94
N LYS A 32 5.45 -9.10 3.17
CA LYS A 32 6.15 -9.81 2.09
C LYS A 32 5.34 -10.98 1.58
N GLU A 33 4.67 -11.71 2.45
CA GLU A 33 3.82 -12.82 2.03
C GLU A 33 2.64 -12.32 1.20
N ALA A 34 2.00 -11.20 1.58
CA ALA A 34 0.96 -10.58 0.77
C ALA A 34 1.47 -10.15 -0.61
N VAL A 35 2.67 -9.54 -0.68
CA VAL A 35 3.29 -9.17 -1.97
C VAL A 35 3.62 -10.41 -2.79
N LYS A 36 4.16 -11.46 -2.17
CA LYS A 36 4.48 -12.73 -2.84
C LYS A 36 3.23 -13.40 -3.40
N LEU A 37 2.17 -13.50 -2.61
CA LEU A 37 0.88 -14.05 -3.03
C LEU A 37 0.33 -13.29 -4.24
N ALA A 38 0.38 -11.96 -4.22
CA ALA A 38 -0.04 -11.15 -5.35
C ALA A 38 0.82 -11.40 -6.59
N LEU A 39 2.15 -11.52 -6.44
CA LEU A 39 3.08 -11.79 -7.55
C LEU A 39 2.90 -13.17 -8.18
N ASP A 40 2.59 -14.19 -7.37
CA ASP A 40 2.34 -15.56 -7.81
C ASP A 40 1.06 -15.67 -8.66
N ASN A 41 0.16 -14.69 -8.53
CA ASN A 41 -1.10 -14.60 -9.28
C ASN A 41 -1.06 -13.65 -10.50
N VAL A 42 0.08 -12.99 -10.77
CA VAL A 42 0.23 -12.15 -11.97
C VAL A 42 0.35 -13.03 -13.22
N VAL A 43 -0.57 -12.87 -14.18
CA VAL A 43 -0.62 -13.66 -15.41
C VAL A 43 0.15 -12.99 -16.56
N SER A 44 -0.02 -11.67 -16.72
CA SER A 44 0.55 -10.86 -17.80
C SER A 44 1.37 -9.69 -17.23
N PRO A 45 2.64 -9.90 -16.84
CA PRO A 45 3.45 -8.92 -16.11
C PRO A 45 3.62 -7.55 -16.79
N GLU A 46 3.52 -7.50 -18.11
CA GLU A 46 3.62 -6.30 -18.92
C GLU A 46 2.33 -5.44 -18.92
N ASN A 47 1.19 -6.05 -18.56
CA ASN A 47 -0.12 -5.39 -18.58
C ASN A 47 -0.77 -5.30 -17.19
N GLU A 48 -0.22 -6.01 -16.20
CA GLU A 48 -0.76 -6.08 -14.84
C GLU A 48 0.14 -5.35 -13.84
N LYS A 49 -0.49 -4.73 -12.85
CA LYS A 49 0.18 -4.13 -11.71
C LYS A 49 -0.48 -4.60 -10.43
N ILE A 50 0.31 -4.65 -9.37
CA ILE A 50 -0.18 -4.98 -8.04
C ILE A 50 -0.66 -3.71 -7.38
N PHE A 51 -1.94 -3.68 -7.00
CA PHE A 51 -2.50 -2.65 -6.14
C PHE A 51 -2.51 -3.16 -4.70
N TYR A 52 -1.65 -2.56 -3.88
CA TYR A 52 -1.51 -2.91 -2.47
C TYR A 52 -2.18 -1.84 -1.61
N VAL A 53 -3.08 -2.26 -0.73
CA VAL A 53 -3.86 -1.38 0.14
C VAL A 53 -4.43 -2.19 1.31
N ASP A 54 -4.65 -1.53 2.44
CA ASP A 54 -5.42 -2.14 3.55
C ASP A 54 -6.85 -2.48 3.09
N PHE A 55 -7.33 -3.67 3.46
CA PHE A 55 -8.57 -4.21 2.92
C PHE A 55 -9.82 -3.41 3.32
N ASP A 56 -9.91 -2.99 4.58
CA ASP A 56 -10.99 -2.13 5.07
C ASP A 56 -11.04 -0.78 4.33
N ARG A 57 -9.87 -0.21 4.03
CA ARG A 57 -9.75 1.00 3.22
C ARG A 57 -10.20 0.77 1.79
N LEU A 58 -9.88 -0.37 1.18
CA LEU A 58 -10.36 -0.72 -0.16
C LEU A 58 -11.89 -0.79 -0.19
N ILE A 59 -12.50 -1.51 0.76
CA ILE A 59 -13.96 -1.63 0.86
C ILE A 59 -14.61 -0.25 1.04
N HIS A 60 -14.07 0.59 1.92
CA HIS A 60 -14.56 1.96 2.07
C HIS A 60 -14.47 2.75 0.76
N TRP A 61 -13.34 2.66 0.05
CA TRP A 61 -13.11 3.41 -1.17
C TRP A 61 -14.05 2.98 -2.31
N ILE A 62 -14.26 1.67 -2.48
CA ILE A 62 -15.23 1.11 -3.44
C ILE A 62 -16.65 1.60 -3.13
N ASN A 63 -17.04 1.61 -1.86
CA ASN A 63 -18.40 2.00 -1.47
C ASN A 63 -18.65 3.51 -1.57
N ALA A 64 -17.69 4.34 -1.18
CA ALA A 64 -17.87 5.78 -1.08
C ALA A 64 -17.44 6.54 -2.35
N TYR A 65 -16.39 6.09 -3.03
CA TYR A 65 -15.79 6.81 -4.17
C TYR A 65 -15.30 5.87 -5.30
N PRO A 66 -16.15 4.98 -5.86
CA PRO A 66 -15.73 3.96 -6.83
C PRO A 66 -15.15 4.54 -8.13
N ASN A 67 -15.71 5.66 -8.61
CA ASN A 67 -15.21 6.34 -9.81
C ASN A 67 -13.81 6.92 -9.58
N GLU A 68 -13.53 7.40 -8.38
CA GLU A 68 -12.23 7.97 -8.03
C GLU A 68 -11.16 6.88 -7.99
N LEU A 69 -11.45 5.74 -7.37
CA LEU A 69 -10.56 4.59 -7.39
C LEU A 69 -10.29 4.15 -8.84
N THR A 70 -11.34 3.99 -9.64
CA THR A 70 -11.22 3.58 -11.04
C THR A 70 -10.36 4.56 -11.86
N ASN A 71 -10.61 5.86 -11.72
CA ASN A 71 -9.87 6.89 -12.45
C ASN A 71 -8.41 6.94 -11.99
N THR A 72 -8.16 6.89 -10.68
CA THR A 72 -6.81 6.88 -10.10
C THR A 72 -5.98 5.73 -10.66
N LEU A 73 -6.55 4.53 -10.72
CA LEU A 73 -5.85 3.35 -11.24
C LEU A 73 -5.63 3.44 -12.77
N LYS A 74 -6.63 3.92 -13.53
CA LYS A 74 -6.53 4.05 -14.99
C LYS A 74 -5.53 5.12 -15.43
N GLU A 75 -5.59 6.30 -14.83
CA GLU A 75 -4.76 7.46 -15.19
C GLU A 75 -3.27 7.25 -14.87
N ASN A 76 -2.96 6.28 -14.00
CA ASN A 76 -1.59 5.95 -13.60
C ASN A 76 -1.19 4.53 -14.04
N SER A 77 -1.84 4.02 -15.10
CA SER A 77 -1.54 2.70 -15.68
C SER A 77 -0.22 2.66 -16.45
N ASP A 78 0.45 3.79 -16.67
CA ASP A 78 1.72 3.93 -17.39
C ASP A 78 2.98 4.02 -16.50
N VAL A 79 2.83 4.26 -15.19
CA VAL A 79 3.98 4.39 -14.27
C VAL A 79 4.42 3.09 -13.62
N ASP A 80 5.72 2.86 -13.40
CA ASP A 80 6.16 1.64 -12.72
C ASP A 80 5.73 1.60 -11.25
N TYR A 81 5.61 2.78 -10.64
CA TYR A 81 5.21 2.96 -9.25
C TYR A 81 4.31 4.18 -9.07
N LEU A 82 3.20 3.98 -8.36
CA LEU A 82 2.33 5.02 -7.87
C LEU A 82 2.23 4.93 -6.35
N HIS A 83 2.51 6.04 -5.68
CA HIS A 83 2.14 6.19 -4.26
C HIS A 83 0.84 6.99 -4.14
N ILE A 84 -0.13 6.45 -3.39
CA ILE A 84 -1.48 7.01 -3.26
C ILE A 84 -1.69 7.55 -1.84
N GLY A 85 -1.38 8.83 -1.65
CA GLY A 85 -1.56 9.52 -0.39
C GLY A 85 -3.03 9.82 -0.07
N ARG A 86 -3.38 9.86 1.22
CA ARG A 86 -4.70 10.31 1.67
C ARG A 86 -4.86 11.81 1.47
N THR A 87 -6.10 12.22 1.25
CA THR A 87 -6.49 13.64 1.18
C THR A 87 -6.44 14.25 2.58
N LYS A 88 -6.38 15.58 2.69
CA LYS A 88 -6.49 16.25 3.99
C LYS A 88 -7.78 15.88 4.73
N ARG A 89 -8.89 15.72 4.01
CA ARG A 89 -10.19 15.29 4.56
C ARG A 89 -10.11 13.87 5.13
N ALA A 90 -9.62 12.92 4.33
CA ALA A 90 -9.48 11.52 4.73
C ALA A 90 -8.45 11.33 5.85
N PHE A 91 -7.36 12.09 5.85
CA PHE A 91 -6.42 12.10 6.96
C PHE A 91 -7.07 12.62 8.24
N ASN A 92 -7.86 13.70 8.13
CA ASN A 92 -8.50 14.34 9.28
C ASN A 92 -9.61 13.52 9.95
N SER A 93 -10.19 12.52 9.27
CA SER A 93 -11.20 11.62 9.85
C SER A 93 -10.63 10.62 10.86
N HIS A 94 -9.30 10.50 10.98
CA HIS A 94 -8.65 9.58 11.91
C HIS A 94 -8.53 10.19 13.34
N PRO A 95 -8.38 9.34 14.38
CA PRO A 95 -8.14 9.80 15.76
C PRO A 95 -6.94 10.73 15.89
N LEU A 96 -6.97 11.64 16.87
CA LEU A 96 -5.93 12.64 17.07
C LEU A 96 -4.53 12.02 17.25
N THR A 97 -4.43 10.99 18.08
CA THR A 97 -3.17 10.27 18.35
C THR A 97 -2.53 9.71 17.08
N GLN A 98 -3.34 9.13 16.19
CA GLN A 98 -2.88 8.67 14.89
C GLN A 98 -2.40 9.87 14.06
N LYS A 99 -3.21 10.91 13.89
CA LYS A 99 -2.83 12.08 13.09
C LYS A 99 -1.52 12.71 13.54
N GLU A 100 -1.32 12.92 14.84
CA GLU A 100 -0.11 13.56 15.38
C GLU A 100 1.16 12.74 15.13
N THR A 101 1.09 11.43 15.37
CA THR A 101 2.22 10.53 15.10
C THR A 101 2.53 10.45 13.61
N GLU A 102 1.48 10.37 12.80
CA GLU A 102 1.57 10.25 11.35
C GLU A 102 2.10 11.53 10.67
N ILE A 103 1.74 12.72 11.18
CA ILE A 103 2.30 14.00 10.70
C ILE A 103 3.82 14.01 10.85
N MET A 104 4.33 13.68 12.05
CA MET A 104 5.78 13.69 12.30
C MET A 104 6.53 12.72 11.39
N VAL A 105 6.01 11.51 11.22
CA VAL A 105 6.62 10.50 10.35
C VAL A 105 6.59 10.95 8.88
N ASN A 106 5.47 11.53 8.42
CA ASN A 106 5.34 12.04 7.07
C ASN A 106 6.31 13.19 6.79
N GLU A 107 6.49 14.12 7.73
CA GLU A 107 7.43 15.23 7.60
C GLU A 107 8.89 14.74 7.51
N ILE A 108 9.31 13.90 8.46
CA ILE A 108 10.68 13.39 8.53
C ILE A 108 10.98 12.55 7.29
N GLY A 109 10.09 11.59 6.97
CA GLY A 109 10.31 10.70 5.85
C GLY A 109 10.27 11.42 4.50
N SER A 110 9.43 12.44 4.33
CA SER A 110 9.41 13.24 3.10
C SER A 110 10.75 13.94 2.87
N LYS A 111 11.35 14.50 3.93
CA LYS A 111 12.67 15.14 3.87
C LYS A 111 13.78 14.13 3.56
N ILE A 112 13.77 12.98 4.23
CA ILE A 112 14.76 11.90 3.98
C ILE A 112 14.68 11.42 2.52
N LEU A 113 13.47 11.33 1.98
CA LEU A 113 13.22 10.92 0.59
C LEU A 113 13.46 12.03 -0.44
N GLY A 114 13.83 13.24 -0.01
CA GLY A 114 14.15 14.35 -0.89
C GLY A 114 12.93 15.03 -1.54
N PHE A 115 11.73 14.87 -0.99
CA PHE A 115 10.57 15.62 -1.47
C PHE A 115 10.66 17.09 -1.08
N SER A 116 10.22 17.98 -1.98
CA SER A 116 10.16 19.43 -1.75
C SER A 116 9.00 19.85 -0.83
N GLU A 117 8.00 18.99 -0.65
CA GLU A 117 6.86 19.18 0.23
C GLU A 117 6.57 17.91 1.03
N THR A 118 5.83 18.04 2.15
CA THR A 118 5.39 16.89 2.93
C THR A 118 4.37 16.06 2.14
N LYS A 119 4.67 14.77 2.02
CA LYS A 119 3.85 13.74 1.38
C LYS A 119 3.28 12.79 2.44
N ASP A 120 2.09 12.25 2.20
CA ASP A 120 1.48 11.23 3.05
C ASP A 120 2.05 9.85 2.71
N ILE A 121 3.33 9.67 3.06
CA ILE A 121 4.10 8.47 2.74
C ILE A 121 3.58 7.26 3.52
N ILE A 122 3.04 7.43 4.72
CA ILE A 122 2.51 6.29 5.49
C ILE A 122 1.05 5.98 5.18
N SER A 123 0.54 6.44 4.04
CA SER A 123 -0.75 6.00 3.52
C SER A 123 -0.77 4.50 3.18
N VAL A 124 0.41 3.90 2.95
CA VAL A 124 0.61 2.46 2.62
C VAL A 124 -0.37 1.97 1.54
N SER A 125 -0.62 2.81 0.53
CA SER A 125 -1.44 2.47 -0.63
C SER A 125 -0.63 2.76 -1.88
N PHE A 126 -0.37 1.73 -2.68
CA PHE A 126 0.53 1.86 -3.82
C PHE A 126 0.21 0.89 -4.94
N LEU A 127 0.50 1.33 -6.17
CA LEU A 127 0.48 0.53 -7.38
C LEU A 127 1.94 0.28 -7.80
N PHE A 128 2.29 -0.95 -8.17
CA PHE A 128 3.64 -1.25 -8.66
C PHE A 128 3.67 -2.42 -9.63
N THR A 129 4.67 -2.46 -10.49
CA THR A 129 4.90 -3.56 -11.45
C THR A 129 5.46 -4.80 -10.76
N LYS A 130 5.32 -5.95 -11.43
CA LYS A 130 5.89 -7.23 -10.98
C LYS A 130 7.39 -7.14 -10.65
N ASP A 131 8.18 -6.48 -11.51
CA ASP A 131 9.62 -6.29 -11.32
C ASP A 131 9.95 -5.56 -10.00
N LEU A 132 9.17 -4.53 -9.65
CA LEU A 132 9.34 -3.85 -8.36
C LEU A 132 8.94 -4.73 -7.18
N GLY A 133 7.86 -5.51 -7.32
CA GLY A 133 7.45 -6.51 -6.33
C GLY A 133 8.54 -7.55 -6.04
N GLU A 134 9.17 -8.09 -7.07
CA GLU A 134 10.26 -9.06 -6.92
C GLU A 134 11.47 -8.44 -6.21
N LYS A 135 11.77 -7.15 -6.45
CA LYS A 135 12.83 -6.43 -5.73
C LYS A 135 12.48 -6.28 -4.25
N ILE A 136 11.23 -5.98 -3.90
CA ILE A 136 10.75 -5.92 -2.51
C ILE A 136 11.01 -7.26 -1.80
N LEU A 137 10.71 -8.40 -2.44
CA LEU A 137 10.89 -9.73 -1.85
C LEU A 137 12.37 -10.05 -1.57
N LYS A 138 13.28 -9.65 -2.48
CA LYS A 138 14.73 -9.93 -2.39
C LYS A 138 15.43 -9.21 -1.23
N ILE A 139 14.78 -8.22 -0.63
CA ILE A 139 15.45 -7.38 0.38
C ILE A 139 15.56 -8.12 1.69
N ARG A 140 16.78 -8.29 2.16
CA ARG A 140 17.03 -8.83 3.50
C ARG A 140 16.75 -7.72 4.51
N ASN A 141 15.54 -7.73 5.06
CA ASN A 141 15.18 -6.78 6.10
C ASN A 141 15.25 -7.48 7.45
N SER A 142 16.20 -7.08 8.29
CA SER A 142 16.35 -7.57 9.67
C SER A 142 15.94 -6.49 10.67
N THR A 143 14.93 -5.67 10.34
CA THR A 143 14.46 -4.63 11.27
C THR A 143 13.53 -5.27 12.29
N LYS A 144 13.83 -5.07 13.58
CA LYS A 144 12.91 -5.41 14.67
C LYS A 144 11.77 -4.38 14.82
N THR A 145 11.79 -3.31 14.02
CA THR A 145 11.06 -2.06 14.27
C THR A 145 10.24 -1.52 13.10
N GLY A 146 10.14 -2.21 11.96
CA GLY A 146 9.07 -1.93 10.99
C GLY A 146 9.45 -2.05 9.52
N PHE A 147 8.42 -2.36 8.71
CA PHE A 147 8.46 -2.58 7.26
C PHE A 147 8.01 -1.34 6.44
N TYR A 148 7.17 -0.49 7.02
CA TYR A 148 6.36 0.49 6.29
C TYR A 148 7.16 1.53 5.49
N GLY A 149 8.25 2.06 6.05
CA GLY A 149 9.08 3.04 5.34
C GLY A 149 9.93 2.42 4.22
N LEU A 150 10.23 1.12 4.32
CA LEU A 150 11.15 0.45 3.41
C LEU A 150 10.54 0.28 2.01
N LEU A 151 9.27 -0.15 1.92
CA LEU A 151 8.55 -0.31 0.65
C LEU A 151 8.63 0.95 -0.23
N ILE A 152 8.48 2.12 0.39
CA ILE A 152 8.45 3.41 -0.31
C ILE A 152 9.85 3.77 -0.81
N ILE A 153 10.87 3.61 0.05
CA ILE A 153 12.26 3.86 -0.33
C ILE A 153 12.65 2.99 -1.53
N ILE A 154 12.33 1.70 -1.50
CA ILE A 154 12.67 0.74 -2.56
C ILE A 154 11.99 1.13 -3.86
N ASN A 155 10.67 1.29 -3.83
CA ASN A 155 9.91 1.59 -5.03
C ASN A 155 10.33 2.93 -5.62
N LEU A 156 10.58 3.95 -4.80
CA LEU A 156 11.08 5.24 -5.28
C LEU A 156 12.49 5.14 -5.87
N TYR A 157 13.36 4.30 -5.32
CA TYR A 157 14.75 4.16 -5.77
C TYR A 157 14.89 3.30 -7.03
N HIS A 158 14.03 2.30 -7.21
CA HIS A 158 14.14 1.32 -8.30
C HIS A 158 13.15 1.51 -9.46
N SER A 159 12.17 2.40 -9.32
CA SER A 159 11.24 2.76 -10.41
C SER A 159 11.96 3.56 -11.50
N ARG A 160 11.62 3.28 -12.76
CA ARG A 160 12.11 4.08 -13.90
C ARG A 160 11.15 5.24 -14.17
N SER A 161 9.85 5.00 -14.02
CA SER A 161 8.80 6.02 -14.01
C SER A 161 8.03 5.98 -12.68
N ARG A 162 7.77 7.14 -12.08
CA ARG A 162 7.09 7.25 -10.79
C ARG A 162 6.16 8.44 -10.74
N ASN A 163 5.04 8.27 -10.05
CA ASN A 163 4.13 9.36 -9.73
C ASN A 163 3.75 9.32 -8.24
N TYR A 164 3.41 10.48 -7.69
CA TYR A 164 2.80 10.61 -6.39
C TYR A 164 1.45 11.29 -6.58
N PHE A 165 0.37 10.59 -6.22
CA PHE A 165 -0.99 11.09 -6.38
C PHE A 165 -1.61 11.29 -5.01
N LYS A 166 -2.10 12.51 -4.75
CA LYS A 166 -3.04 12.74 -3.64
C LYS A 166 -4.42 12.52 -4.21
N ILE A 167 -5.17 11.65 -3.58
CA ILE A 167 -6.59 11.57 -3.86
C ILE A 167 -7.20 12.96 -3.54
N LEU A 168 -8.03 13.49 -4.43
CA LEU A 168 -8.75 14.75 -4.23
C LEU A 168 -10.22 14.42 -4.11
N LEU A 169 -10.65 14.19 -2.87
CA LEU A 169 -12.05 14.00 -2.59
C LEU A 169 -12.76 15.35 -2.70
N ASN A 170 -13.57 15.52 -3.75
CA ASN A 170 -14.57 16.60 -3.81
C ASN A 170 -15.64 16.42 -2.74
#